data_AF-A0A1C2AZM0-F1
#
_entry.id   AF-A0A1C2AZM0-F1
#
_cell.length_a   1.000
_cell.length_b   1.000
_cell.length_c   1.000
_cell.angle_alpha   90.00
_cell.angle_beta   90.00
_cell.angle_gamma   90.00
#
_symmetry.space_group_name_H-M   'P 1'
#
loop_
_entity.id
_entity.type
_entity.pdbx_description
1 polymer ?
#
loop_
_entity_poly.entity_id
_entity_poly.type
_entity_poly.pdbx_seq_one_letter_code
_entity_poly.pdbx_strand_id
1 'polypeptide(L)'
;MHKKNLLFIPIIILIISTAFTKNSTKKLDKQIFEIQEDIRALNNIYELVLFDYNYLTSPKKLMEYSKKYFDKELKKKKNYRFKNF
;
A
#
# COMPACT_ATOMS: atom_id res chain seq x y z
N MET A 1 31.28 -14.27 -55.12
CA MET A 1 31.78 -13.11 -54.34
C MET A 1 30.83 -12.60 -53.25
N HIS A 2 29.66 -13.24 -52.98
CA HIS A 2 28.66 -12.73 -52.01
C HIS A 2 28.67 -13.38 -50.61
N LYS A 3 29.37 -14.51 -50.41
CA LYS A 3 29.35 -15.26 -49.13
C LYS A 3 29.97 -14.49 -47.94
N LYS A 4 30.91 -13.57 -48.20
CA LYS A 4 31.65 -12.85 -47.14
C LYS A 4 30.81 -11.75 -46.46
N ASN A 5 29.83 -11.17 -47.16
CA ASN A 5 28.96 -10.11 -46.61
C ASN A 5 27.85 -10.66 -45.70
N LEU A 6 27.54 -11.96 -45.81
CA LEU A 6 26.55 -12.64 -44.97
C LEU A 6 26.97 -12.68 -43.49
N LEU A 7 28.29 -12.64 -43.21
CA LEU A 7 28.84 -12.69 -41.85
C LEU A 7 28.55 -11.42 -41.02
N PHE A 8 28.25 -10.28 -41.67
CA PHE A 8 27.96 -9.02 -40.96
C PHE A 8 26.49 -8.88 -40.53
N ILE A 9 25.59 -9.62 -41.19
CA ILE A 9 24.15 -9.63 -40.87
C ILE A 9 23.87 -10.01 -39.41
N PRO A 10 24.44 -11.11 -38.85
CA PRO A 10 24.20 -11.44 -37.44
C PRO A 10 24.74 -10.36 -36.49
N ILE A 11 25.83 -9.67 -36.84
CA ILE A 11 26.39 -8.59 -36.03
C ILE A 11 25.42 -7.41 -35.98
N ILE A 12 24.84 -7.03 -37.12
CA ILE A 12 23.85 -5.94 -37.21
C ILE A 12 22.57 -6.32 -36.44
N ILE A 13 22.08 -7.55 -36.59
CA ILE A 13 20.91 -8.05 -35.85
C ILE A 13 21.18 -8.03 -34.34
N LEU A 14 22.39 -8.40 -33.92
CA LEU A 14 22.79 -8.38 -32.52
C LEU A 14 22.83 -6.95 -31.95
N ILE A 15 23.35 -5.98 -32.71
CA ILE A 15 23.37 -4.56 -32.31
C ILE A 15 21.95 -4.03 -32.14
N ILE A 16 21.05 -4.30 -33.09
CA ILE A 16 19.66 -3.85 -33.02
C ILE A 16 18.93 -4.53 -31.84
N SER A 17 19.09 -5.84 -31.69
CA SER A 17 18.48 -6.60 -30.61
C SER A 17 18.93 -6.09 -29.24
N THR A 18 20.23 -5.88 -29.05
CA THR A 18 20.77 -5.37 -27.78
C THR A 18 20.33 -3.94 -27.49
N ALA A 19 20.23 -3.07 -28.50
CA ALA A 19 19.68 -1.73 -28.34
C ALA A 19 18.20 -1.75 -27.93
N PHE A 20 17.39 -2.61 -28.58
CA PHE A 20 15.99 -2.78 -28.25
C PHE A 20 15.79 -3.33 -26.83
N THR A 21 16.54 -4.38 -26.48
CA THR A 21 16.52 -4.95 -25.12
C THR A 21 16.94 -3.91 -24.09
N LYS A 22 18.05 -3.18 -24.31
CA LYS A 22 18.52 -2.13 -23.38
C LYS A 22 17.48 -1.04 -23.17
N ASN A 23 16.80 -0.59 -24.22
CA ASN A 23 15.78 0.44 -24.11
C ASN A 23 14.53 -0.07 -23.37
N SER A 24 14.13 -1.31 -23.66
CA SER A 24 12.99 -1.96 -23.00
C SER A 24 13.26 -2.20 -21.51
N THR A 25 14.45 -2.69 -21.15
CA THR A 25 14.86 -2.87 -19.75
C THR A 25 14.84 -1.54 -19.00
N LYS A 26 15.42 -0.46 -19.55
CA LYS A 26 15.38 0.86 -18.91
C LYS A 26 13.96 1.37 -18.65
N LYS A 27 13.02 1.08 -19.57
CA LYS A 27 11.62 1.45 -19.39
C LYS A 27 10.98 0.66 -18.25
N LEU A 28 11.24 -0.65 -18.19
CA LEU A 28 10.74 -1.51 -17.12
C LEU A 28 11.33 -1.11 -15.76
N ASP A 29 12.62 -0.85 -15.67
CA ASP A 29 13.27 -0.41 -14.43
C ASP A 29 12.64 0.89 -13.89
N LYS A 30 12.37 1.84 -14.78
CA LYS A 30 11.67 3.08 -14.42
C LYS A 30 10.25 2.81 -13.91
N GLN A 31 9.49 1.95 -14.59
CA GLN A 31 8.12 1.60 -14.16
C GLN A 31 8.11 0.87 -12.82
N ILE A 32 9.05 -0.05 -12.60
CA ILE A 32 9.22 -0.75 -11.32
C ILE A 32 9.51 0.26 -10.22
N PHE A 33 10.42 1.21 -10.46
CA PHE A 33 10.75 2.25 -9.49
C PHE A 33 9.54 3.13 -9.16
N GLU A 34 8.80 3.61 -10.17
CA GLU A 34 7.59 4.43 -9.98
C GLU A 34 6.54 3.68 -9.15
N ILE A 35 6.24 2.42 -9.49
CA ILE A 35 5.27 1.59 -8.74
C ILE A 35 5.75 1.35 -7.30
N GLN A 36 7.05 1.13 -7.09
CA GLN A 36 7.60 0.95 -5.73
C GLN A 36 7.46 2.22 -4.88
N GLU A 37 7.67 3.40 -5.46
CA GLU A 37 7.46 4.67 -4.76
C GLU A 37 5.97 4.90 -4.46
N ASP A 38 5.07 4.59 -5.40
CA ASP A 38 3.63 4.68 -5.18
C ASP A 38 3.17 3.77 -4.03
N ILE A 39 3.67 2.52 -3.99
CA ILE A 39 3.39 1.58 -2.89
C ILE A 39 3.94 2.12 -1.56
N ARG A 40 5.15 2.70 -1.56
CA ARG A 40 5.73 3.29 -0.35
C ARG A 40 4.89 4.48 0.15
N ALA A 41 4.44 5.34 -0.75
CA ALA A 41 3.56 6.46 -0.40
C ALA A 41 2.24 5.96 0.19
N LEU A 42 1.63 4.94 -0.42
CA LEU A 42 0.39 4.35 0.07
C LEU A 42 0.57 3.71 1.46
N ASN A 43 1.66 2.98 1.68
CA ASN A 43 1.98 2.38 2.98
C ASN A 43 2.16 3.45 4.06
N ASN A 44 2.84 4.56 3.78
CA ASN A 44 3.00 5.65 4.75
C ASN A 44 1.64 6.23 5.17
N ILE A 45 0.72 6.42 4.22
CA ILE A 45 -0.65 6.90 4.52
C ILE A 45 -1.40 5.86 5.35
N TYR A 46 -1.31 4.58 4.96
CA TYR A 46 -1.95 3.50 5.70
C TYR A 46 -1.46 3.41 7.14
N GLU A 47 -0.15 3.47 7.38
CA GLU A 47 0.43 3.45 8.73
C GLU A 47 -0.05 4.62 9.59
N LEU A 48 -0.15 5.82 9.01
CA LEU A 48 -0.69 7.00 9.70
C LEU A 48 -2.17 6.80 10.08
N VAL A 49 -2.99 6.33 9.13
CA VAL A 49 -4.41 6.06 9.39
C VAL A 49 -4.59 4.96 10.43
N LEU A 50 -3.78 3.90 10.37
CA LEU A 50 -3.80 2.82 11.35
C LEU A 50 -3.40 3.32 12.74
N PHE A 51 -2.40 4.20 12.82
CA PHE A 51 -2.01 4.84 14.07
C PHE A 51 -3.16 5.64 14.69
N ASP A 52 -3.82 6.50 13.89
CA ASP A 52 -4.97 7.28 14.34
C ASP A 52 -6.13 6.37 14.76
N TYR A 53 -6.42 5.33 13.99
CA TYR A 53 -7.44 4.34 14.34
C TYR A 53 -7.14 3.68 15.69
N ASN A 54 -5.92 3.19 15.88
CA ASN A 54 -5.50 2.53 17.13
C ASN A 54 -5.57 3.49 18.32
N TYR A 55 -5.22 4.76 18.12
CA TYR A 55 -5.33 5.78 19.16
C TYR A 55 -6.79 6.05 19.54
N LEU A 56 -7.64 6.33 18.55
CA LEU A 56 -9.05 6.68 18.73
C LEU A 56 -9.87 5.52 19.30
N THR A 57 -9.50 4.28 18.97
CA THR A 57 -10.16 3.06 19.47
C THR A 57 -9.52 2.51 20.76
N SER A 58 -8.50 3.17 21.30
CA SER A 58 -7.90 2.76 22.58
C SER A 58 -8.94 2.82 23.71
N PRO A 59 -8.93 1.89 24.68
CA PRO A 59 -9.91 1.88 25.78
C PRO A 59 -10.00 3.20 26.54
N LYS A 60 -8.86 3.89 26.71
CA LYS A 60 -8.80 5.21 27.33
C LYS A 60 -9.57 6.25 26.53
N LYS A 61 -9.37 6.32 25.20
CA LYS A 61 -10.08 7.26 24.33
C LYS A 61 -11.55 6.91 24.18
N LEU A 62 -11.89 5.64 24.07
CA LEU A 62 -13.28 5.20 24.06
C LEU A 62 -14.00 5.58 25.36
N MET A 63 -13.36 5.42 26.52
CA MET A 63 -13.94 5.84 27.81
C MET A 63 -14.11 7.36 27.88
N GLU A 64 -13.15 8.13 27.37
CA GLU A 64 -13.21 9.59 27.27
C GLU A 64 -14.39 10.05 26.39
N TYR A 65 -14.56 9.44 25.21
CA TYR A 65 -15.70 9.71 24.33
C TYR A 65 -17.04 9.25 24.91
N SER A 66 -17.05 8.09 25.56
CA SER A 66 -18.22 7.58 26.27
C SER A 66 -18.74 8.59 27.28
N LYS A 67 -17.85 9.10 28.15
CA LYS A 67 -18.20 10.14 29.11
C LYS A 67 -18.62 11.44 28.43
N LYS A 68 -17.80 11.94 27.50
CA LYS A 68 -18.02 13.24 26.84
C LYS A 68 -19.36 13.31 26.12
N TYR A 69 -19.77 12.26 25.42
CA TYR A 69 -20.95 12.29 24.56
C TYR A 69 -22.17 11.58 25.17
N PHE A 70 -21.97 10.59 26.05
CA PHE A 70 -23.06 9.74 26.56
C PHE A 70 -23.32 9.86 28.07
N ASP A 71 -22.57 10.66 28.84
CA ASP A 71 -22.82 10.80 30.30
C ASP A 71 -24.25 11.24 30.65
N LYS A 72 -24.91 12.02 29.77
CA LYS A 72 -26.30 12.48 29.97
C LYS A 72 -27.35 11.51 29.41
N GLU A 73 -26.96 10.62 28.50
CA GLU A 73 -27.86 9.66 27.83
C GLU A 73 -27.84 8.27 28.47
N LEU A 74 -26.77 7.92 29.19
CA LEU A 74 -26.66 6.71 29.99
C LEU A 74 -27.50 6.82 31.27
N LYS A 75 -28.83 6.93 31.12
CA LYS A 75 -29.75 6.73 32.24
C LYS A 75 -29.60 5.28 32.72
N LYS A 76 -29.09 5.11 33.94
CA LYS A 76 -28.97 3.82 34.64
C LYS A 76 -30.33 3.09 34.57
N LYS A 77 -30.42 2.02 33.76
CA LYS A 77 -31.59 1.15 33.79
C LYS A 77 -31.63 0.51 35.18
N LYS A 78 -32.67 0.81 35.97
CA LYS A 78 -32.88 0.11 37.26
C LYS A 78 -33.08 -1.37 36.94
N ASN A 79 -32.07 -2.18 37.24
CA ASN A 79 -32.23 -3.62 37.24
C ASN A 79 -33.16 -3.99 38.39
N TYR A 80 -34.42 -4.27 38.07
CA TYR A 80 -35.30 -5.00 38.97
C TYR A 80 -34.74 -6.41 39.09
N ARG A 81 -33.92 -6.59 40.13
CA ARG A 81 -33.66 -7.83 40.87
C ARG A 81 -34.26 -9.09 40.21
N PHE A 82 -33.43 -9.87 39.52
CA PHE A 82 -33.69 -11.31 39.38
C PHE A 82 -33.49 -11.93 40.77
N LYS A 83 -34.55 -11.89 41.58
CA LYS A 83 -34.70 -12.78 42.73
C LYS A 83 -35.65 -13.86 42.25
N ASN A 84 -35.30 -15.11 42.57
CA ASN A 84 -35.79 -16.37 42.00
C ASN A 84 -34.92 -16.74 40.79
N PHE A 85 -33.97 -17.66 40.89
CA PHE A 85 -34.05 -19.02 41.46
C PHE A 85 -32.89 -19.36 42.39
#